data_AF-A0A2D6J1X4-F1
#
_entry.id   AF-A0A2D6J1X4-F1
#
_cell.length_a   1.000
_cell.length_b   1.000
_cell.length_c   1.000
_cell.angle_alpha   90.00
_cell.angle_beta   90.00
_cell.angle_gamma   90.00
#
_symmetry.space_group_name_H-M   'P 1'
#
loop_
_entity.id
_entity.type
_entity.pdbx_description
1 polymer ?
#
loop_
_entity_poly.entity_id
_entity_poly.type
_entity_poly.pdbx_seq_one_letter_code
_entity_poly.pdbx_strand_id
1 'polypeptide(L)' 'LRVKCKEEVVPAIEKAMGEEGPFLLDFVVEPEENVYPMVPPGAALAEALEQSKKEVSQWLQ' A
#
# COMPACT_ATOMS: atom_id res chain seq x y z
N LEU A 1 6.34 10.81 12.17
CA LEU A 1 5.20 10.11 12.80
C LEU A 1 5.15 8.71 12.22
N ARG A 2 5.05 7.68 13.07
CA ARG A 2 5.02 6.28 12.62
C ARG A 2 3.60 5.73 12.68
N VAL A 3 3.11 5.19 11.57
CA VAL A 3 1.75 4.66 11.37
C VAL A 3 1.85 3.14 11.29
N LYS A 4 1.12 2.44 12.16
CA LYS A 4 1.21 0.98 12.33
C LYS A 4 -0.08 0.26 11.98
N CYS A 5 -1.24 0.93 12.08
CA CYS A 5 -2.52 0.35 11.67
C CYS A 5 -3.30 1.27 10.75
N LYS A 6 -4.33 0.72 10.09
CA LYS A 6 -5.03 1.37 8.99
C LYS A 6 -5.84 2.59 9.45
N GLU A 7 -6.37 2.54 10.67
CA GLU A 7 -7.18 3.61 11.27
C GLU A 7 -6.34 4.88 11.48
N GLU A 8 -5.02 4.75 11.62
CA GLU A 8 -4.10 5.86 11.81
C GLU A 8 -3.74 6.57 10.49
N VAL A 9 -4.00 5.95 9.33
CA VAL A 9 -3.54 6.45 8.03
C VAL A 9 -4.14 7.81 7.70
N VAL A 10 -5.47 7.94 7.75
CA VAL A 10 -6.16 9.19 7.39
C VAL A 10 -5.77 10.33 8.35
N PRO A 11 -5.85 10.15 9.69
CA PRO A 11 -5.43 11.21 10.61
C PRO A 11 -3.95 11.60 10.49
N ALA A 12 -3.05 10.65 10.19
CA ALA A 12 -1.64 10.92 10.03
C ALA A 12 -1.33 11.76 8.78
N ILE A 13 -2.04 11.49 7.68
CA ILE A 13 -1.92 12.27 6.44
C ILE A 13 -2.48 13.67 6.65
N GLU A 14 -3.67 13.81 7.24
CA GLU A 14 -4.28 15.11 7.53
C GLU A 14 -3.38 15.98 8.41
N LYS A 15 -2.78 15.38 9.45
CA LYS A 15 -1.80 16.07 10.29
C LYS A 15 -0.58 16.54 9.49
N ALA A 16 0.00 15.69 8.65
CA ALA A 16 1.18 16.04 7.85
C ALA A 16 0.88 17.16 6.85
N MET A 17 -0.32 17.17 6.25
CA MET A 17 -0.74 18.20 5.29
C MET A 17 -1.05 19.55 5.94
N GLY A 18 -1.38 19.56 7.23
CA GLY A 18 -1.63 20.80 7.99
C GLY A 18 -0.36 21.51 8.48
N GLU A 19 0.82 20.92 8.29
CA GLU A 19 2.08 21.48 8.76
C GLU A 19 2.72 22.36 7.66
N GLU A 20 3.17 23.56 8.03
CA GLU A 20 3.75 24.53 7.08
C GLU A 20 5.17 24.13 6.61
N GLY A 21 5.80 23.15 7.27
CA GLY A 21 7.16 22.71 7.02
C GLY A 21 7.26 21.24 6.57
N PRO A 22 8.49 20.74 6.28
CA PRO A 22 8.69 19.35 5.91
C PRO A 22 8.25 18.41 7.04
N PHE A 23 7.51 17.37 6.67
CA PHE A 23 6.98 16.38 7.61
C PHE A 23 7.34 14.96 7.15
N LEU A 24 7.80 14.11 8.08
CA LEU A 24 8.13 12.71 7.82
C LEU A 24 7.05 11.77 8.35
N LEU A 25 6.48 10.96 7.45
CA LEU A 25 5.62 9.82 7.76
C LEU A 25 6.36 8.51 7.52
N ASP A 26 6.28 7.61 8.49
CA ASP A 26 6.86 6.26 8.46
C ASP A 26 5.70 5.24 8.54
N PHE A 27 5.32 4.65 7.41
CA PHE A 27 4.25 3.65 7.34
C PHE A 27 4.82 2.25 7.48
N VAL A 28 4.31 1.49 8.45
CA VAL A 28 4.61 0.06 8.58
C VAL A 28 3.61 -0.71 7.72
N VAL A 29 4.12 -1.41 6.71
CA VAL A 29 3.34 -2.22 5.76
C VAL A 29 3.84 -3.66 5.76
N GLU A 30 3.04 -4.58 5.24
CA GLU A 30 3.44 -5.99 5.09
C GLU A 30 4.54 -6.12 4.00
N PRO A 31 5.70 -6.71 4.30
CA PRO A 31 6.79 -6.80 3.34
C PRO A 31 6.47 -7.67 2.12
N GLU A 32 5.56 -8.63 2.25
CA GLU A 32 5.23 -9.64 1.25
C GLU A 32 4.09 -9.21 0.28
N GLU A 33 3.67 -7.94 0.31
CA GLU A 33 2.67 -7.44 -0.63
C GLU A 33 3.26 -7.26 -2.04
N ASN A 34 2.72 -8.01 -3.01
CA ASN A 34 3.19 -8.00 -4.39
C ASN A 34 2.57 -6.86 -5.20
N VAL A 35 3.32 -6.36 -6.20
CA VAL A 35 2.84 -5.32 -7.12
C VAL A 35 2.15 -5.95 -8.33
N TYR A 36 0.90 -5.54 -8.58
CA TYR A 36 0.11 -6.00 -9.71
C TYR A 36 -0.50 -4.82 -10.50
N PRO A 37 -0.77 -4.98 -11.81
CA PRO A 37 -0.44 -6.16 -12.62
C PRO A 37 1.07 -6.25 -12.91
N MET A 38 1.56 -7.47 -13.15
CA MET A 38 2.97 -7.70 -13.52
C MET A 38 3.07 -8.62 -14.75
N VAL A 39 3.90 -8.24 -15.72
CA VAL A 39 4.27 -9.11 -16.85
C VAL A 39 5.56 -9.85 -16.50
N PRO A 40 5.55 -11.19 -16.43
CA PRO A 40 6.77 -11.96 -16.18
C PRO A 40 7.83 -11.73 -17.25
N PRO A 41 9.13 -11.84 -16.91
CA PRO A 41 10.21 -11.73 -17.89
C PRO A 41 10.01 -12.69 -19.07
N GLY A 42 9.97 -12.15 -20.29
CA GLY A 42 9.80 -12.93 -21.52
C GLY A 42 8.35 -13.30 -21.88
N ALA A 43 7.36 -12.93 -21.08
CA ALA A 43 5.94 -13.10 -21.40
C ALA A 43 5.42 -11.94 -22.27
N ALA A 44 4.34 -12.18 -23.01
CA ALA A 44 3.63 -11.13 -23.74
C ALA A 44 2.81 -10.26 -22.77
N LEU A 45 2.53 -9.01 -23.16
CA LEU A 45 1.69 -8.10 -22.37
C LEU A 45 0.30 -8.69 -22.07
N ALA A 46 -0.24 -9.50 -23.00
CA ALA A 46 -1.54 -10.16 -22.84
C ALA A 46 -1.55 -11.24 -21.74
N GLU A 47 -0.38 -11.64 -21.24
CA GLU A 47 -0.20 -12.66 -20.20
C GLU A 47 0.10 -12.04 -18.82
N ALA A 48 -0.24 -10.77 -18.62
CA ALA A 48 -0.07 -10.08 -17.34
C ALA A 48 -0.76 -10.85 -16.21
N LEU A 49 -0.04 -11.00 -15.09
CA LEU A 49 -0.57 -11.55 -13.85
C LEU A 49 -1.40 -10.47 -13.16
N GLU A 50 -2.66 -10.81 -12.87
CA GLU A 50 -3.58 -9.97 -12.11
C GLU A 50 -3.62 -10.42 -10.65
N GLN A 51 -3.91 -9.48 -9.74
CA GLN A 51 -4.09 -9.82 -8.33
C GLN A 51 -5.31 -10.73 -8.16
N SER A 52 -5.18 -11.75 -7.31
CA SER A 52 -6.31 -12.60 -6.96
C SER A 52 -7.37 -11.75 -6.25
N LYS A 53 -8.64 -11.81 -6.70
CA LYS A 53 -9.76 -11.05 -6.09
C LYS A 53 -10.05 -11.41 -4.62
N LYS A 54 -9.32 -12.36 -4.01
CA LYS A 54 -9.64 -12.91 -2.69
C LYS A 54 -8.96 -12.22 -1.50
N GLU A 55 -8.02 -11.31 -1.71
CA GLU A 55 -7.21 -10.78 -0.59
C GLU A 55 -7.70 -9.48 0.06
N VAL A 56 -8.77 -8.85 -0.43
CA VAL A 56 -9.37 -7.70 0.30
C VAL A 56 -10.04 -8.17 1.62
N SER A 57 -10.29 -9.47 1.77
CA SER A 57 -10.88 -10.06 2.98
C SER A 57 -9.90 -10.29 4.14
N GLN A 58 -8.58 -10.27 3.89
CA GLN A 58 -7.59 -10.61 4.92
C GLN A 58 -7.20 -9.40 5.80
N TRP A 59 -7.63 -8.20 5.40
CA TRP A 59 -7.37 -6.92 6.08
C TRP A 59 -8.58 -6.40 6.88
N LEU A 60 -9.61 -7.24 7.07
CA LEU A 60 -10.84 -6.95 7.83
C LEU A 60 -11.05 -7.92 9.00
N GLN A 61 -9.97 -8.56 9.49
CA GLN A 61 -9.93 -9.27 10.77
C GLN A 61 -8.96 -8.58 11.71
#